data_AF-K6UNU2-F1
#
_entry.id   AF-K6UNU2-F1
#
_cell.length_a   1.000
_cell.length_b   1.000
_cell.length_c   1.000
_cell.angle_alpha   90.00
_cell.angle_beta   90.00
_cell.angle_gamma   90.00
#
_symmetry.space_group_name_H-M   'P 1'
#
loop_
_entity.id
_entity.type
_entity.pdbx_description
1 polymer ?
#
loop_
_entity_poly.entity_id
_entity_poly.type
_entity_poly.pdbx_seq_one_letter_code
_entity_poly.pdbx_strand_id
1 'polypeptide(L)'
;MSDKIMNALCYVYHKIESSTLDNYICDFFYYWITDMLLKHLTGSLNYNKIMNLLYNFLDNTTESNVCYVHHLYKNDEKYFNVLKLMFDYSKDYNTYMEQRAQDNLPCNENYQKYIQNYVDSYNELYDKCKKKIMIKNIV
;
A
#
# COMPACT_ATOMS: atom_id res chain seq x y z
N MET A 1 16.68 11.27 -2.91
CA MET A 1 15.22 11.02 -2.95
C MET A 1 14.76 10.87 -4.39
N SER A 2 15.01 11.87 -5.24
CA SER A 2 14.68 11.83 -6.69
C SER A 2 15.12 10.52 -7.37
N ASP A 3 16.38 10.10 -7.21
CA ASP A 3 16.90 8.88 -7.85
C ASP A 3 16.17 7.61 -7.42
N LYS A 4 15.73 7.54 -6.16
CA LYS A 4 14.96 6.38 -5.66
C LYS A 4 13.58 6.34 -6.34
N ILE A 5 12.92 7.50 -6.45
CA ILE A 5 11.63 7.64 -7.11
C ILE A 5 11.76 7.27 -8.60
N MET A 6 12.80 7.77 -9.26
CA MET A 6 13.09 7.47 -10.66
C MET A 6 13.31 5.97 -10.88
N ASN A 7 14.16 5.34 -10.07
CA ASN A 7 14.43 3.91 -10.18
C ASN A 7 13.17 3.06 -9.95
N ALA A 8 12.33 3.43 -8.97
CA ALA A 8 11.07 2.75 -8.72
C ALA A 8 10.08 2.92 -9.88
N LEU A 9 9.98 4.14 -10.44
CA LEU A 9 9.13 4.43 -11.59
C LEU A 9 9.57 3.63 -12.83
N CYS A 10 10.87 3.58 -13.12
CA CYS A 10 11.41 2.77 -14.22
C CYS A 10 11.15 1.28 -14.01
N TYR A 11 11.28 0.78 -12.77
CA TYR A 11 10.98 -0.61 -12.45
C TYR A 11 9.51 -0.95 -12.72
N VAL A 12 8.58 -0.11 -12.27
CA VAL A 12 7.14 -0.26 -12.51
C VAL A 12 6.85 -0.21 -14.01
N TYR A 13 7.41 0.77 -14.72
CA TYR A 13 7.25 0.91 -16.17
C TYR A 13 7.64 -0.38 -16.92
N HIS A 14 8.84 -0.91 -16.67
CA HIS A 14 9.28 -2.14 -17.36
C HIS A 14 8.45 -3.37 -17.00
N LYS A 15 7.91 -3.43 -15.77
CA LYS A 15 6.98 -4.50 -15.36
C LYS A 15 5.64 -4.43 -16.07
N ILE A 16 5.16 -3.22 -16.31
CA ILE A 16 3.94 -2.99 -17.09
C ILE A 16 4.18 -3.39 -18.54
N GLU A 17 5.26 -2.91 -19.15
CA GLU A 17 5.63 -3.18 -20.54
C GLU A 17 5.77 -4.68 -20.82
N SER A 18 6.34 -5.45 -19.90
CA SER A 18 6.52 -6.90 -20.08
C SER A 18 5.22 -7.72 -20.03
N SER A 19 4.04 -7.10 -19.81
CA SER A 19 2.73 -7.76 -19.70
C SER A 19 2.63 -8.88 -18.66
N THR A 20 3.65 -9.03 -17.81
CA THR A 20 3.68 -9.94 -16.67
C THR A 20 3.05 -9.29 -15.45
N LEU A 21 1.94 -8.59 -15.68
CA LEU A 21 1.26 -7.79 -14.68
C LEU A 21 0.86 -8.65 -13.50
N ASP A 22 1.74 -8.69 -12.53
CA ASP A 22 1.36 -8.91 -11.17
C ASP A 22 0.60 -7.65 -10.79
N ASN A 23 -0.74 -7.74 -10.74
CA ASN A 23 -1.65 -6.61 -10.49
C ASN A 23 -1.24 -5.76 -9.26
N TYR A 24 -0.40 -6.33 -8.41
CA TYR A 24 0.14 -5.70 -7.22
C TYR A 24 1.28 -4.71 -7.46
N ILE A 25 1.95 -4.67 -8.62
CA ILE A 25 3.10 -3.78 -8.81
C ILE A 25 2.72 -2.30 -8.66
N CYS A 26 1.54 -1.93 -9.16
CA CYS A 26 0.97 -0.59 -9.01
C CYS A 26 0.63 -0.29 -7.54
N ASP A 27 0.13 -1.28 -6.79
CA ASP A 27 -0.18 -1.14 -5.37
C ASP A 27 1.10 -1.01 -4.52
N PHE A 28 2.11 -1.82 -4.81
CA PHE A 28 3.43 -1.71 -4.18
C PHE A 28 4.01 -0.33 -4.40
N PHE A 29 3.99 0.15 -5.65
CA PHE A 29 4.44 1.49 -5.97
C PHE A 29 3.64 2.54 -5.21
N TYR A 30 2.31 2.44 -5.21
CA TYR A 30 1.39 3.37 -4.53
C TYR A 30 1.73 3.54 -3.05
N TYR A 31 1.80 2.43 -2.30
CA TYR A 31 2.04 2.47 -0.86
C TYR A 31 3.47 2.92 -0.54
N TRP A 32 4.45 2.47 -1.32
CA TRP A 32 5.84 2.86 -1.13
C TRP A 32 6.08 4.34 -1.42
N ILE A 33 5.59 4.85 -2.57
CA ILE A 33 5.78 6.24 -2.94
C ILE A 33 5.02 7.15 -1.99
N THR A 34 3.79 6.79 -1.58
CA THR A 34 3.02 7.59 -0.64
C THR A 34 3.72 7.68 0.72
N ASP A 35 4.21 6.56 1.26
CA ASP A 35 4.98 6.56 2.51
C ASP A 35 6.27 7.42 2.40
N MET A 36 6.99 7.32 1.28
CA MET A 36 8.17 8.16 1.03
C MET A 36 7.82 9.65 0.95
N LEU A 37 6.77 10.01 0.22
CA LEU A 37 6.36 11.40 0.04
C LEU A 37 5.87 12.01 1.36
N LEU A 38 5.08 11.28 2.15
CA LEU A 38 4.60 11.76 3.46
C LEU A 38 5.73 11.98 4.47
N LYS A 39 6.80 11.18 4.42
CA LYS A 39 7.97 11.34 5.29
C LYS A 39 8.84 12.55 4.95
N HIS A 40 8.80 13.01 3.69
CA HIS A 40 9.77 13.98 3.18
C HIS A 40 9.16 15.29 2.65
N LEU A 41 7.86 15.34 2.41
CA LEU A 41 7.17 16.54 1.94
C LEU A 41 6.33 17.16 3.05
N THR A 42 6.41 18.48 3.16
CA THR A 42 5.45 19.26 3.94
C THR A 42 4.24 19.60 3.06
N GLY A 43 3.05 19.16 3.47
CA GLY A 43 1.77 19.60 2.91
C GLY A 43 1.18 18.72 1.80
N SER A 44 -0.15 18.55 1.84
CA SER A 44 -0.93 17.67 0.95
C SER A 44 -0.95 18.09 -0.53
N LEU A 45 -0.85 19.38 -0.82
CA LEU A 45 -0.85 19.89 -2.20
C LEU A 45 0.37 19.41 -2.98
N ASN A 46 1.53 19.29 -2.33
CA ASN A 46 2.76 18.82 -2.96
C ASN A 46 2.68 17.31 -3.26
N TYR A 47 2.12 16.54 -2.32
CA TYR A 47 1.85 15.12 -2.53
C TYR A 47 0.96 14.87 -3.74
N ASN A 48 -0.21 15.52 -3.82
CA ASN A 48 -1.17 15.29 -4.90
C ASN A 48 -0.58 15.63 -6.28
N LYS A 49 0.19 16.73 -6.37
CA LYS A 49 0.87 17.10 -7.62
C LYS A 49 1.86 16.03 -8.07
N ILE A 50 2.67 15.52 -7.15
CA ILE A 50 3.69 14.52 -7.47
C ILE A 50 3.03 13.19 -7.85
N MET A 51 2.03 12.72 -7.09
CA MET A 51 1.31 11.50 -7.42
C MET A 51 0.66 11.58 -8.81
N ASN A 52 -0.02 12.69 -9.11
CA ASN A 52 -0.64 12.89 -10.41
C ASN A 52 0.41 12.85 -11.53
N LEU A 53 1.57 13.50 -11.36
CA LEU A 53 2.64 13.46 -12.35
C LEU A 53 3.16 12.03 -12.60
N LEU A 54 3.40 11.27 -11.53
CA LEU A 54 3.94 9.91 -11.63
C LEU A 54 2.94 8.94 -12.29
N TYR A 55 1.67 8.99 -11.90
CA TYR A 55 0.66 8.09 -12.47
C TYR A 55 0.25 8.50 -13.89
N ASN A 56 0.22 9.80 -14.20
CA ASN A 56 0.03 10.24 -15.59
C ASN A 56 1.19 9.78 -16.48
N PHE A 57 2.42 9.77 -15.97
CA PHE A 57 3.55 9.22 -16.73
C PHE A 57 3.33 7.73 -17.03
N LEU A 58 2.97 6.93 -16.02
CA LEU A 58 2.71 5.50 -16.22
C LEU A 58 1.56 5.25 -17.20
N ASP A 59 0.46 6.00 -17.08
CA ASP A 59 -0.75 5.85 -17.90
C ASP A 59 -0.53 6.25 -19.37
N ASN A 60 0.14 7.39 -19.62
CA ASN A 60 0.38 7.87 -20.99
C ASN A 60 1.40 7.04 -21.78
N THR A 61 2.14 6.15 -21.10
CA THR A 61 3.19 5.36 -21.74
C THR A 61 2.71 3.99 -22.21
N THR A 62 1.47 3.59 -21.91
CA THR A 62 0.98 2.23 -22.18
C THR A 62 -0.40 2.28 -22.82
N GLU A 63 -0.63 1.51 -23.89
CA GLU A 63 -1.94 1.46 -24.60
C GLU A 63 -3.08 0.89 -23.74
N SER A 64 -2.77 0.38 -22.55
CA SER A 64 -3.70 -0.08 -21.54
C SER A 64 -3.58 0.77 -20.27
N ASN A 65 -4.71 1.15 -19.67
CA ASN A 65 -4.74 1.79 -18.36
C ASN A 65 -4.32 0.76 -17.29
N VAL A 66 -3.01 0.64 -17.05
CA VAL A 66 -2.49 -0.48 -16.27
C VAL A 66 -2.51 -0.22 -14.77
N CYS A 67 -2.27 1.03 -14.34
CA CYS A 67 -2.24 1.40 -12.92
C CYS A 67 -3.43 2.29 -12.54
N TYR A 68 -4.58 1.68 -12.24
CA TYR A 68 -5.70 2.40 -11.64
C TYR A 68 -5.52 2.59 -10.13
N VAL A 69 -5.32 3.82 -9.67
CA VAL A 69 -5.26 4.12 -8.23
C VAL A 69 -6.67 4.17 -7.65
N HIS A 70 -7.09 3.07 -7.02
CA HIS A 70 -8.40 2.98 -6.36
C HIS A 70 -8.44 3.71 -5.02
N HIS A 71 -7.27 4.05 -4.46
CA HIS A 71 -7.14 4.47 -3.06
C HIS A 71 -6.29 5.73 -2.90
N LEU A 72 -6.62 6.84 -3.56
CA LEU A 72 -5.89 8.09 -3.35
C LEU A 72 -5.92 8.52 -1.86
N TYR A 73 -4.76 8.93 -1.35
CA TYR A 73 -4.63 9.53 -0.03
C TYR A 73 -5.53 10.76 0.10
N LYS A 74 -6.44 10.75 1.07
CA LYS A 74 -7.43 11.82 1.32
C LYS A 74 -7.04 12.74 2.47
N ASN A 75 -5.75 12.97 2.69
CA ASN A 75 -5.25 13.75 3.84
C ASN A 75 -5.59 13.13 5.20
N ASP A 76 -5.79 11.82 5.25
CA ASP A 76 -5.98 11.05 6.47
C ASP A 76 -4.82 10.05 6.61
N GLU A 77 -3.75 10.50 7.26
CA GLU A 77 -2.52 9.74 7.46
C GLU A 77 -2.77 8.49 8.31
N LYS A 78 -3.66 8.57 9.31
CA LYS A 78 -4.03 7.41 10.13
C LYS A 78 -4.69 6.34 9.25
N TYR A 79 -5.64 6.73 8.40
CA TYR A 79 -6.31 5.79 7.50
C TYR A 79 -5.34 5.20 6.46
N PHE A 80 -4.45 6.02 5.90
CA PHE A 80 -3.41 5.53 4.99
C PHE A 80 -2.50 4.50 5.66
N ASN A 81 -1.99 4.79 6.87
CA ASN A 81 -1.11 3.88 7.59
C ASN A 81 -1.77 2.54 7.88
N VAL A 82 -3.07 2.55 8.20
CA VAL A 82 -3.85 1.32 8.38
C VAL A 82 -3.96 0.54 7.08
N LEU A 83 -4.30 1.17 5.95
CA LEU A 83 -4.39 0.49 4.66
C LEU A 83 -3.04 -0.07 4.20
N LYS A 84 -1.96 0.70 4.39
CA LYS A 84 -0.59 0.27 4.11
C LYS A 84 -0.21 -0.95 4.94
N LEU A 85 -0.50 -0.94 6.24
CA LEU A 85 -0.23 -2.08 7.12
C LEU A 85 -0.99 -3.34 6.68
N MET A 86 -2.26 -3.20 6.27
CA MET A 86 -3.04 -4.33 5.73
C MET A 86 -2.44 -4.86 4.44
N PHE A 87 -2.02 -3.98 3.54
CA PHE A 87 -1.34 -4.36 2.31
C PHE A 87 -0.02 -5.08 2.58
N ASP A 88 0.88 -4.49 3.38
CA ASP A 88 2.18 -5.08 3.71
C ASP A 88 2.00 -6.49 4.29
N TYR A 89 1.11 -6.65 5.27
CA TYR A 89 0.84 -7.97 5.85
C TYR A 89 0.27 -8.95 4.83
N SER A 90 -0.61 -8.52 3.92
CA SER A 90 -1.14 -9.39 2.85
C SER A 90 -0.04 -9.96 1.95
N LYS A 91 1.08 -9.23 1.79
CA LYS A 91 2.25 -9.66 1.02
C LYS A 91 3.16 -10.57 1.83
N ASP A 92 3.30 -10.29 3.12
CA ASP A 92 4.09 -11.12 4.04
C ASP A 92 3.39 -12.41 4.46
N TYR A 93 2.07 -12.53 4.24
CA TYR A 93 1.26 -13.63 4.78
C TYR A 93 1.77 -15.02 4.36
N ASN A 94 2.17 -15.19 3.10
CA ASN A 94 2.70 -16.48 2.64
C ASN A 94 4.01 -16.84 3.36
N THR A 95 4.91 -15.87 3.49
CA THR A 95 6.17 -16.04 4.24
C THR A 95 5.90 -16.34 5.72
N TYR A 96 4.94 -15.67 6.34
CA TYR A 96 4.50 -15.97 7.70
C TYR A 96 4.03 -17.42 7.84
N MET A 97 3.18 -17.90 6.92
CA MET A 97 2.65 -19.25 6.95
C MET A 97 3.75 -20.31 6.78
N GLU A 98 4.71 -20.06 5.88
CA GLU A 98 5.87 -20.93 5.69
C GLU A 98 6.76 -20.98 6.94
N GLN A 99 7.11 -19.82 7.51
CA GLN A 99 7.91 -19.73 8.74
C GLN A 99 7.23 -20.43 9.91
N ARG A 100 5.90 -20.28 10.02
CA ARG A 100 5.11 -20.96 11.05
C ARG A 100 5.11 -22.47 10.86
N ALA A 101 4.96 -22.98 9.64
CA ALA A 101 4.95 -24.42 9.37
C ALA A 101 6.30 -25.09 9.66
N GLN A 102 7.38 -24.33 9.58
CA GLN A 102 8.75 -24.80 9.83
C GLN A 102 9.23 -24.54 11.26
N ASP A 103 8.36 -24.05 12.16
CA ASP A 103 8.72 -23.60 13.51
C ASP A 103 9.90 -22.59 13.52
N ASN A 104 10.01 -21.78 12.46
CA ASN A 104 11.09 -20.84 12.21
C ASN A 104 10.60 -19.38 12.23
N LEU A 105 9.62 -19.08 13.08
CA LEU A 105 9.15 -17.71 13.28
C LEU A 105 10.23 -16.86 13.96
N PRO A 106 10.45 -15.61 13.53
CA PRO A 106 11.37 -14.72 14.23
C PRO A 106 10.91 -14.48 15.67
N CYS A 107 11.68 -14.99 16.64
CA CYS A 107 11.42 -14.75 18.07
C CYS A 107 12.09 -13.44 18.51
N ASN A 108 11.59 -12.31 18.00
CA ASN A 108 12.07 -10.98 18.41
C ASN A 108 10.92 -10.01 18.65
N GLU A 109 11.20 -9.00 19.49
CA GLU A 109 10.21 -8.03 19.93
C GLU A 109 9.63 -7.19 18.77
N ASN A 110 10.43 -6.86 17.76
CA ASN A 110 9.98 -6.09 16.61
C ASN A 110 8.95 -6.87 15.78
N TYR A 111 9.20 -8.16 15.60
CA TYR A 111 8.29 -9.06 14.88
C TYR A 111 6.97 -9.22 15.64
N GLN A 112 7.04 -9.45 16.96
CA GLN A 112 5.86 -9.53 17.80
C GLN A 112 5.03 -8.24 17.74
N LYS A 113 5.68 -7.08 17.83
CA LYS A 113 5.02 -5.76 17.69
C LYS A 113 4.37 -5.59 16.33
N TYR A 114 5.03 -6.01 15.25
CA TYR A 114 4.46 -5.94 13.90
C TYR A 114 3.15 -6.74 13.78
N ILE A 115 3.15 -7.99 14.23
CA ILE A 115 1.96 -8.86 14.20
C ILE A 115 0.85 -8.30 15.09
N GLN A 116 1.18 -7.84 16.30
CA GLN A 116 0.20 -7.26 17.22
C GLN A 116 -0.44 -6.00 16.62
N ASN A 117 0.36 -5.09 16.08
CA ASN A 117 -0.13 -3.88 15.42
C ASN A 117 -1.06 -4.19 14.24
N TYR A 118 -0.74 -5.22 13.46
CA TYR A 118 -1.61 -5.69 12.38
C TYR A 118 -2.96 -6.18 12.92
N VAL A 119 -2.95 -7.06 13.94
CA VAL A 119 -4.18 -7.62 14.54
C VAL A 119 -5.06 -6.51 15.13
N ASP A 120 -4.47 -5.57 15.87
CA ASP A 120 -5.22 -4.47 16.48
C ASP A 120 -5.84 -3.55 15.43
N SER A 121 -5.08 -3.23 14.38
CA SER A 121 -5.57 -2.41 13.27
C SER A 121 -6.68 -3.11 12.48
N TYR A 122 -6.56 -4.42 12.27
CA TYR A 122 -7.56 -5.23 11.59
C TYR A 122 -8.87 -5.24 12.40
N ASN A 123 -8.78 -5.46 13.71
CA ASN A 123 -9.95 -5.47 14.60
C ASN A 123 -10.64 -4.10 14.62
N GLU A 124 -9.88 -2.98 14.68
CA GLU A 124 -10.45 -1.63 14.60
C GLU A 124 -11.22 -1.42 13.28
N LEU A 125 -10.65 -1.86 12.15
CA LEU A 125 -11.31 -1.79 10.84
C LEU A 125 -12.54 -2.69 10.77
N TYR A 126 -12.43 -3.93 11.23
CA TYR A 126 -13.52 -4.91 11.25
C TYR A 126 -14.72 -4.37 12.03
N ASP A 127 -14.48 -3.82 13.23
CA ASP A 127 -15.53 -3.24 14.07
C ASP A 127 -16.17 -2.02 13.42
N LYS A 128 -15.38 -1.15 12.78
CA LYS A 128 -15.92 -0.01 11.99
C LYS A 128 -16.78 -0.50 10.84
N CYS A 129 -16.34 -1.51 10.10
CA CYS A 129 -17.09 -2.09 8.99
C CYS A 129 -18.39 -2.74 9.48
N LYS A 130 -18.34 -3.53 10.56
CA LYS A 130 -19.52 -4.15 11.17
C LYS A 130 -20.54 -3.10 11.63
N LYS A 131 -20.10 -2.05 12.31
CA LYS A 131 -20.97 -0.91 12.70
C LYS A 131 -21.59 -0.22 11.48
N LYS A 132 -20.82 -0.01 10.41
CA LYS A 132 -21.31 0.62 9.17
C LYS A 132 -22.33 -0.24 8.42
N ILE A 133 -22.14 -1.56 8.42
CA ILE A 133 -23.13 -2.52 7.88
C ILE A 133 -24.41 -2.47 8.71
N MET A 134 -24.30 -2.44 10.04
CA MET A 134 -25.48 -2.32 10.91
C MET A 134 -26.25 -1.02 10.68
N ILE A 135 -25.58 0.12 10.51
CA ILE A 135 -26.23 1.40 10.21
C ILE A 135 -26.92 1.37 8.84
N LYS A 136 -26.30 0.77 7.82
CA LYS A 136 -26.92 0.60 6.49
C LYS A 136 -28.16 -0.29 6.50
N ASN A 137 -28.32 -1.18 7.48
CA ASN A 137 -29.48 -2.05 7.62
C ASN A 137 -30.61 -1.43 8.47
N ILE A 138 -30.40 -0.21 8.99
CA ILE A 138 -31.36 0.52 9.84
C ILE A 138 -31.98 1.72 9.08
N VAL A 139 -31.41 2.13 7.94
CA VAL A 139 -31.91 3.19 7.04
C VAL A 139 -32.54 2.54 5.81
#